data_AF-A0A934E193-F1
#
_entry.id   AF-A0A934E193-F1
#
_cell.length_a   1.000
_cell.length_b   1.000
_cell.length_c   1.000
_cell.angle_alpha   90.00
_cell.angle_beta   90.00
_cell.angle_gamma   90.00
#
_symmetry.space_group_name_H-M   'P 1'
#
loop_
_entity.id
_entity.type
_entity.pdbx_description
1 polymer ?
#
loop_
_entity_poly.entity_id
_entity_poly.type
_entity_poly.pdbx_seq_one_letter_code
_entity_poly.pdbx_strand_id
1 'polypeptide(L)'
;MSFETLLLLPPVLFVVVLGLVVLEYVSFGALSLKQPPGKAQPPGKLKPYACGEDVADHKAQPDYSQFFPFAFFFTIMHVVALVVATIPSGVPLASAVAVAFLVSAAVGLFILFRR
;
A
#
# COMPACT_ATOMS: atom_id res chain seq x y z
N MET A 1 26.68 17.11 13.33
CA MET A 1 25.79 16.04 12.85
C MET A 1 26.56 15.28 11.78
N SER A 2 26.75 13.97 11.92
CA SER A 2 27.48 13.18 10.91
C SER A 2 26.62 12.98 9.66
N PHE A 3 27.27 12.73 8.52
CA PHE A 3 26.59 12.48 7.24
C PHE A 3 25.57 11.34 7.34
N GLU A 4 25.91 10.27 8.06
CA GLU A 4 25.03 9.12 8.30
C GLU A 4 23.73 9.53 9.04
N THR A 5 23.84 10.38 10.06
CA THR A 5 22.66 10.87 10.79
C THR A 5 21.78 11.76 9.93
N LEU A 6 22.36 12.56 9.04
CA LEU A 6 21.61 13.40 8.10
C LEU A 6 20.83 12.53 7.09
N LEU A 7 21.45 11.45 6.61
CA LEU A 7 20.85 10.54 5.62
C LEU A 7 19.71 9.71 6.22
N LEU A 8 19.78 9.38 7.50
CA LEU A 8 18.75 8.62 8.23
C LEU A 8 17.56 9.46 8.71
N LEU A 9 17.58 10.80 8.52
CA LEU A 9 16.41 11.61 8.82
C LEU A 9 15.24 11.19 7.90
N PRO A 10 14.03 10.89 8.42
CA PRO A 10 12.93 10.36 7.62
C PRO A 10 12.60 11.20 6.37
N PRO A 11 12.57 12.55 6.42
CA PRO A 11 12.33 13.36 5.22
C PRO A 11 13.45 13.25 4.18
N VAL A 12 14.71 13.17 4.62
CA VAL A 12 15.87 13.08 3.73
C VAL A 12 15.90 11.72 3.04
N LEU A 13 15.74 10.64 3.82
CA LEU A 13 15.67 9.29 3.29
C LEU A 13 14.52 9.13 2.30
N PHE A 14 13.35 9.70 2.61
CA PHE A 14 12.20 9.69 1.70
C PHE A 14 12.53 10.35 0.35
N VAL A 15 13.16 11.53 0.36
CA VAL A 15 13.54 12.23 -0.88
C VAL A 15 14.56 11.44 -1.69
N VAL A 16 15.54 10.82 -1.02
CA VAL A 16 16.55 9.97 -1.69
C VAL A 16 15.88 8.77 -2.37
N VAL A 17 15.05 8.04 -1.64
CA VAL A 17 14.33 6.87 -2.18
C VAL A 17 13.38 7.29 -3.31
N LEU A 18 12.65 8.39 -3.15
CA LEU A 18 11.79 8.93 -4.20
C LEU A 18 12.60 9.28 -5.46
N GLY A 19 13.78 9.90 -5.28
CA GLY A 19 14.70 10.20 -6.37
C GLY A 19 15.16 8.94 -7.11
N LEU A 20 15.47 7.86 -6.38
CA LEU A 20 15.80 6.56 -6.98
C LEU A 20 14.62 5.97 -7.77
N VAL A 21 13.42 5.99 -7.21
CA VAL A 21 12.21 5.51 -7.90
C VAL A 21 11.95 6.31 -9.18
N VAL A 22 12.11 7.63 -9.15
CA VAL A 22 11.97 8.48 -10.35
C VAL A 22 13.07 8.17 -11.36
N LEU A 23 14.31 7.99 -10.92
CA LEU A 23 15.43 7.61 -11.77
C LEU A 23 15.15 6.27 -12.48
N GLU A 24 14.70 5.26 -11.73
CA GLU A 24 14.32 3.95 -12.27
C GLU A 24 13.19 4.09 -13.29
N TYR A 25 12.13 4.81 -12.94
CA TYR A 25 10.99 5.06 -13.84
C TYR A 25 11.42 5.71 -15.15
N VAL A 26 12.29 6.74 -15.09
CA VAL A 26 12.78 7.44 -16.28
C VAL A 26 13.74 6.55 -17.08
N SER A 27 14.65 5.85 -16.42
CA SER A 27 15.65 5.00 -17.07
C SER A 27 14.99 3.81 -17.78
N PHE A 28 14.10 3.09 -17.09
CA PHE A 28 13.33 2.01 -17.71
C PHE A 28 12.34 2.55 -18.75
N GLY A 29 11.76 3.72 -18.51
CA GLY A 29 10.92 4.41 -19.49
C GLY A 29 11.66 4.77 -20.77
N ALA A 30 12.96 5.10 -20.70
CA ALA A 30 13.82 5.36 -21.85
C ALA A 30 14.23 4.08 -22.58
N LEU A 31 14.49 2.99 -21.84
CA LEU A 31 14.83 1.68 -22.41
C LEU A 31 13.61 0.91 -22.94
N SER A 32 12.40 1.27 -22.52
CA SER A 32 11.17 0.63 -22.94
C SER A 32 10.98 0.75 -24.45
N LEU A 33 10.60 -0.35 -25.10
CA LEU A 33 10.20 -0.36 -26.50
C LEU A 33 8.91 0.45 -26.67
N LYS A 34 9.06 1.72 -27.03
CA LYS A 34 7.92 2.60 -27.31
C LYS A 34 7.41 2.37 -28.72
N GLN A 35 6.11 2.54 -28.88
CA GLN A 35 5.51 2.57 -30.20
C GLN A 35 6.09 3.75 -30.99
N PRO A 36 6.43 3.58 -32.28
CA PRO A 36 7.02 4.66 -33.06
C PRO A 36 6.11 5.90 -33.08
N PRO A 37 6.68 7.11 -32.92
CA PRO A 37 5.90 8.34 -33.00
C PRO A 37 5.15 8.42 -34.33
N GLY A 38 3.88 8.81 -34.29
CA GLY A 38 3.02 8.91 -35.48
C GLY A 38 2.37 7.61 -35.96
N LYS A 39 2.67 6.45 -35.35
CA LYS A 39 1.92 5.21 -35.63
C LYS A 39 0.69 5.11 -34.73
N ALA A 40 -0.47 4.88 -35.33
CA ALA A 40 -1.70 4.57 -34.60
C ALA A 40 -1.47 3.36 -33.69
N GLN A 41 -2.08 3.38 -32.49
CA GLN A 41 -2.08 2.23 -31.60
C GLN A 41 -2.76 1.03 -32.28
N PRO A 42 -2.23 -0.19 -32.12
CA PRO A 42 -2.89 -1.38 -32.63
C PRO A 42 -4.35 -1.43 -32.14
N PRO A 43 -5.29 -1.81 -33.02
CA PRO A 43 -6.67 -1.99 -32.60
C PRO A 43 -6.72 -3.03 -31.48
N GLY A 44 -7.33 -2.66 -30.35
CA GLY A 44 -7.40 -3.54 -29.17
C GLY A 44 -6.39 -3.26 -28.05
N LYS A 45 -5.36 -2.42 -28.26
CA LYS A 45 -4.35 -2.12 -27.22
C LYS A 45 -4.94 -1.61 -25.90
N LEU A 46 -6.05 -0.88 -25.99
CA LEU A 46 -6.78 -0.30 -24.86
C LEU A 46 -8.13 -0.99 -24.61
N LYS A 47 -8.45 -2.07 -25.34
CA LYS A 47 -9.67 -2.84 -25.09
C LYS A 47 -9.47 -3.72 -23.85
N PRO A 48 -10.52 -3.92 -23.02
CA PRO A 48 -10.48 -4.90 -21.93
C PRO A 48 -10.11 -6.29 -22.46
N TYR A 49 -9.36 -7.06 -21.67
CA TYR A 49 -9.10 -8.46 -22.02
C TYR A 49 -10.38 -9.27 -21.82
N ALA A 50 -10.90 -9.82 -22.92
CA ALA A 50 -12.15 -10.59 -22.95
C ALA A 50 -12.03 -11.80 -23.88
N CYS A 51 -10.85 -12.40 -23.96
CA CYS A 51 -10.58 -13.56 -24.82
C CYS A 51 -10.96 -13.37 -26.31
N GLY A 52 -11.03 -12.13 -26.80
CA GLY A 52 -11.42 -11.80 -28.16
C GLY A 52 -12.90 -11.47 -28.36
N GLU A 53 -13.72 -11.53 -27.29
CA GLU A 53 -15.14 -11.16 -27.33
C GLU A 53 -15.36 -9.67 -26.99
N ASP A 54 -16.49 -9.12 -27.44
CA ASP A 54 -16.92 -7.78 -27.06
C ASP A 54 -17.65 -7.83 -25.71
N VAL A 55 -17.12 -7.11 -24.71
CA VAL A 55 -17.73 -7.04 -23.37
C VAL A 55 -18.91 -6.08 -23.41
N ALA A 56 -20.14 -6.61 -23.30
CA ALA A 56 -21.35 -5.80 -23.30
C ALA A 56 -21.53 -5.01 -22.00
N ASP A 57 -21.17 -5.60 -20.85
CA ASP A 57 -21.39 -5.01 -19.53
C ASP A 57 -20.08 -4.69 -18.82
N HIS A 58 -19.88 -3.41 -18.52
CA HIS A 58 -18.60 -2.88 -18.03
C HIS A 58 -18.56 -2.77 -16.49
N LYS A 59 -19.64 -3.11 -15.79
CA LYS A 59 -19.75 -2.89 -14.33
C LYS A 59 -20.31 -4.10 -13.59
N ALA A 60 -19.48 -5.12 -13.42
CA ALA A 60 -19.72 -6.11 -12.38
C ALA A 60 -19.54 -5.46 -10.99
N GLN A 61 -20.52 -5.61 -10.09
CA GLN A 61 -20.36 -5.34 -8.67
C GLN A 61 -20.05 -6.65 -7.95
N PRO A 62 -18.76 -7.00 -7.76
CA PRO A 62 -18.42 -8.23 -7.04
C PRO A 62 -18.87 -8.14 -5.58
N ASP A 63 -19.31 -9.27 -5.03
CA ASP A 63 -19.62 -9.37 -3.62
C ASP A 63 -18.32 -9.32 -2.79
N TYR A 64 -18.17 -8.27 -2.01
CA TYR A 64 -17.04 -8.09 -1.10
C TYR A 64 -17.31 -8.60 0.32
N SER A 65 -18.46 -9.24 0.59
CA SER A 65 -18.81 -9.76 1.92
C SER A 65 -17.72 -10.64 2.53
N GLN A 66 -17.04 -11.43 1.69
CA GLN A 66 -15.93 -12.30 2.11
C GLN A 66 -14.61 -11.56 2.22
N PHE A 67 -14.34 -10.56 1.37
CA PHE A 67 -13.08 -9.81 1.37
C PHE A 67 -13.02 -8.75 2.48
N PHE A 68 -14.18 -8.17 2.81
CA PHE A 68 -14.30 -7.07 3.76
C PHE A 68 -13.65 -7.36 5.14
N PRO A 69 -13.89 -8.52 5.79
CA PRO A 69 -13.22 -8.84 7.05
C PRO A 69 -11.69 -8.91 6.94
N PHE A 70 -11.15 -9.40 5.81
CA PHE A 70 -9.70 -9.49 5.61
C PHE A 70 -9.07 -8.10 5.44
N ALA A 71 -9.72 -7.20 4.71
CA ALA A 71 -9.24 -5.83 4.54
C ALA A 71 -9.14 -5.11 5.90
N PHE A 72 -10.20 -5.19 6.71
CA PHE A 72 -10.23 -4.57 8.03
C PHE A 72 -9.26 -5.23 9.02
N PHE A 73 -9.14 -6.55 9.00
CA PHE A 73 -8.13 -7.26 9.77
C PHE A 73 -6.73 -6.73 9.46
N PHE A 74 -6.38 -6.65 8.17
CA PHE A 74 -5.08 -6.15 7.75
C PHE A 74 -4.84 -4.72 8.23
N THR A 75 -5.83 -3.82 8.07
CA THR A 75 -5.70 -2.43 8.54
C THR A 75 -5.50 -2.34 10.06
N ILE A 76 -6.30 -3.07 10.85
CA ILE A 76 -6.17 -3.08 12.31
C ILE A 76 -4.79 -3.63 12.71
N MET A 77 -4.40 -4.77 12.14
CA MET A 77 -3.10 -5.39 12.43
C MET A 77 -1.92 -4.52 12.01
N HIS A 78 -2.04 -3.78 10.91
CA HIS A 78 -1.01 -2.86 10.45
C HIS A 78 -0.78 -1.73 11.47
N VAL A 79 -1.85 -1.13 12.00
CA VAL A 79 -1.74 -0.10 13.04
C VAL A 79 -1.23 -0.70 14.36
N VAL A 80 -1.67 -1.91 14.72
CA VAL A 80 -1.12 -2.63 15.88
C VAL A 80 0.39 -2.82 15.77
N ALA A 81 0.89 -3.26 14.62
CA ALA A 81 2.32 -3.41 14.39
C ALA A 81 3.06 -2.07 14.51
N LEU A 82 2.50 -0.99 13.96
CA LEU A 82 3.07 0.35 14.07
C LEU A 82 3.15 0.82 15.52
N VAL A 83 2.07 0.65 16.29
CA VAL A 83 2.02 1.04 17.72
C VAL A 83 3.07 0.24 18.47
N VAL A 84 3.09 -1.09 18.36
CA VAL A 84 4.05 -1.94 19.08
C VAL A 84 5.49 -1.60 18.75
N ALA A 85 5.79 -1.33 17.46
CA ALA A 85 7.15 -1.00 17.02
C ALA A 85 7.64 0.39 17.48
N THR A 86 6.73 1.31 17.83
CA THR A 86 7.06 2.72 18.15
C THR A 86 6.89 3.09 19.62
N ILE A 87 6.54 2.14 20.50
CA ILE A 87 6.42 2.42 21.94
C ILE A 87 7.79 2.85 22.51
N PRO A 88 7.89 4.03 23.13
CA PRO A 88 9.10 4.44 23.81
C PRO A 88 9.32 3.60 25.08
N SER A 89 10.52 3.04 25.23
CA SER A 89 10.90 2.30 26.43
C SER A 89 11.07 3.24 27.63
N GLY A 90 10.78 2.74 28.82
CA GLY A 90 10.96 3.51 30.07
C GLY A 90 9.87 4.52 30.40
N VAL A 91 8.81 4.62 29.58
CA VAL A 91 7.63 5.47 29.86
C VAL A 91 6.42 4.60 30.19
N PRO A 92 6.07 4.42 31.49
CA PRO A 92 5.00 3.52 31.90
C PRO A 92 3.63 3.86 31.31
N LEU A 93 3.34 5.16 31.19
CA LEU A 93 2.08 5.64 30.61
C LEU A 93 1.95 5.25 29.12
N ALA A 94 3.04 5.34 28.34
CA ALA A 94 3.03 4.96 26.93
C ALA A 94 2.79 3.44 26.77
N SER A 95 3.38 2.63 27.65
CA SER A 95 3.14 1.19 27.69
C SER A 95 1.70 0.87 28.07
N ALA A 96 1.11 1.57 29.05
CA ALA A 96 -0.28 1.39 29.44
C ALA A 96 -1.26 1.75 28.31
N VAL A 97 -1.03 2.85 27.61
CA VAL A 97 -1.82 3.27 26.45
C VAL A 97 -1.72 2.24 25.32
N ALA A 98 -0.52 1.72 25.05
CA ALA A 98 -0.33 0.69 24.04
C ALA A 98 -1.08 -0.61 24.39
N VAL A 99 -1.04 -1.06 25.65
CA VAL A 99 -1.81 -2.22 26.11
C VAL A 99 -3.32 -1.97 25.95
N ALA A 100 -3.82 -0.79 26.33
CA ALA A 100 -5.22 -0.44 26.14
C ALA A 100 -5.63 -0.45 24.66
N PHE A 101 -4.76 0.05 23.77
CA PHE A 101 -4.96 -0.01 22.32
C PHE A 101 -5.00 -1.46 21.81
N LEU A 102 -4.08 -2.32 22.26
CA LEU A 102 -4.03 -3.74 21.88
C LEU A 102 -5.30 -4.49 22.31
N VAL A 103 -5.79 -4.24 23.53
CA VAL A 103 -7.05 -4.81 24.01
C VAL A 103 -8.22 -4.33 23.14
N SER A 104 -8.26 -3.04 22.83
CA SER A 104 -9.31 -2.46 21.96
C SER A 104 -9.27 -3.06 20.55
N ALA A 105 -8.08 -3.25 19.98
CA ALA A 105 -7.88 -3.88 18.68
C ALA A 105 -8.32 -5.35 18.71
N ALA A 106 -7.98 -6.10 19.76
CA ALA A 106 -8.41 -7.49 19.93
C ALA A 106 -9.94 -7.60 20.05
N VAL A 107 -10.59 -6.70 20.81
CA VAL A 107 -12.05 -6.63 20.88
C VAL A 107 -12.66 -6.28 19.52
N GLY A 108 -12.09 -5.31 18.80
CA GLY A 108 -12.53 -4.94 17.47
C GLY A 108 -12.43 -6.10 16.47
N LEU A 109 -11.33 -6.84 16.50
CA LEU A 109 -11.15 -8.05 15.69
C LEU A 109 -12.12 -9.16 16.09
N PHE A 110 -12.35 -9.35 17.38
CA PHE A 110 -13.33 -10.32 17.86
C PHE A 110 -14.74 -9.98 17.35
N ILE A 111 -15.15 -8.71 17.40
CA ILE A 111 -16.44 -8.25 16.87
C ILE A 111 -16.49 -8.44 15.35
N LEU A 112 -15.42 -8.12 14.62
CA LEU A 112 -15.34 -8.23 13.16
C LEU A 112 -15.52 -9.68 12.68
N PHE A 113 -14.97 -10.65 13.42
CA PHE A 113 -15.08 -12.08 13.08
C PHE A 113 -16.24 -12.79 13.77
N ARG A 114 -16.93 -12.14 14.71
CA ARG A 114 -18.15 -12.64 15.33
C ARG A 114 -19.29 -12.54 14.32
N ARG A 115 -19.46 -13.59 13.52
CA ARG A 115 -20.70 -13.85 12.77
C ARG A 115 -21.77 -14.43 13.68
#